data_AF-A0A940BPH5-F1
#
_entry.id   AF-A0A940BPH5-F1
#
_cell.length_a   1.000
_cell.length_b   1.000
_cell.length_c   1.000
_cell.angle_alpha   90.00
_cell.angle_beta   90.00
_cell.angle_gamma   90.00
#
_symmetry.space_group_name_H-M   'P 1'
#
loop_
_entity.id
_entity.type
_entity.pdbx_description
1 polymer ?
#
loop_
_entity_poly.entity_id
_entity_poly.type
_entity_poly.pdbx_seq_one_letter_code
_entity_poly.pdbx_strand_id
1 'polypeptide(L)'
;MKKICRMVSLLLALLAAVSVFTVIPGAAVTNDAIKAKQNEISALQNLLKQKKNASESARNRIEEIKSEIEKTEELKNDLIEKIAELNDEITTTQELVEAYAELIALKEEEIRETEEDLVTQENSIVEFLRYDYEAGSSDFKTVEFLLHSASLSDFLSNIHYIGTLMDYQEHLIQNLENTITKHESQLYDLNVFKSEKEEYAKQLDIQLAEAEELKIQKLEYIIKLEADQLEYEAVLETSEEAEKALNEQIARAKEEEAALIKTEEERQRKLEEERKRKEEEERKKREAEEAARRAREEAQQAAADQEAAARARQAELNAAAYGNGGYLWPLPMNSFRITGWFGYEPSPLSSGIRFHKAVDLGAARGTNIYASRSGKVITAKYSSSYGNYVMILHDDGYTTLYAHASKLLVKVGDKVKQGDVIALVGTTGDSTGNHLHFEIIQEDGRTREDPMLYFKKIYELRKNDSPRYDNLNNPRRTTYKV
;
A
#
# COMPACT_ATOMS: atom_id res chain seq x y z
N MET A 1 4.19 -0.53 -46.70
CA MET A 1 4.82 -1.66 -45.97
C MET A 1 6.00 -1.28 -45.06
N LYS A 2 7.17 -0.81 -45.55
CA LYS A 2 8.37 -0.58 -44.69
C LYS A 2 8.24 0.48 -43.58
N LYS A 3 7.36 1.47 -43.73
CA LYS A 3 7.12 2.52 -42.71
C LYS A 3 6.16 2.06 -41.60
N ILE A 4 5.19 1.21 -41.95
CA ILE A 4 4.19 0.67 -41.01
C ILE A 4 4.80 -0.44 -40.14
N CYS A 5 5.60 -1.35 -40.72
CA CYS A 5 6.36 -2.34 -39.93
C CYS A 5 7.34 -1.70 -38.94
N ARG A 6 7.89 -0.51 -39.26
CA ARG A 6 8.80 0.21 -38.35
C ARG A 6 8.08 0.86 -37.18
N MET A 7 6.84 1.34 -37.35
CA MET A 7 6.02 1.83 -36.23
C MET A 7 5.51 0.67 -35.35
N VAL A 8 5.10 -0.45 -35.95
CA VAL A 8 4.64 -1.66 -35.24
C VAL A 8 5.77 -2.27 -34.41
N SER A 9 7.01 -2.28 -34.94
CA SER A 9 8.19 -2.79 -34.21
C SER A 9 8.61 -1.89 -33.03
N LEU A 10 8.41 -0.57 -33.13
CA LEU A 10 8.73 0.37 -32.04
C LEU A 10 7.69 0.33 -30.91
N LEU A 11 6.44 -0.04 -31.20
CA LEU A 11 5.38 -0.24 -30.22
C LEU A 11 5.49 -1.59 -29.47
N LEU A 12 5.94 -2.64 -30.17
CA LEU A 12 6.24 -3.95 -29.56
C LEU A 12 7.58 -3.99 -28.80
N ALA A 13 8.57 -3.17 -29.19
CA ALA A 13 9.87 -3.13 -28.51
C ALA A 13 9.86 -2.45 -27.13
N LEU A 14 8.80 -1.70 -26.79
CA LEU A 14 8.66 -1.09 -25.46
C LEU A 14 8.03 -2.05 -24.42
N LEU A 15 7.58 -3.24 -24.85
CA LEU A 15 6.89 -4.26 -24.03
C LEU A 15 7.82 -5.27 -23.35
N ALA A 16 9.13 -5.23 -23.62
CA ALA A 16 10.10 -6.16 -23.03
C ALA A 16 10.89 -5.52 -21.86
N ALA A 17 10.20 -4.83 -20.94
CA ALA A 17 10.79 -4.43 -19.66
C ALA A 17 10.45 -5.47 -18.58
N VAL A 18 11.23 -6.56 -18.63
CA VAL A 18 11.73 -7.35 -17.51
C VAL A 18 11.04 -7.12 -16.15
N SER A 19 10.20 -8.07 -15.71
CA SER A 19 10.00 -8.34 -14.28
C SER A 19 10.61 -9.70 -13.96
N VAL A 20 11.88 -9.67 -13.55
CA VAL A 20 12.55 -10.83 -12.94
C VAL A 20 11.77 -11.22 -11.69
N PHE A 21 11.24 -12.43 -11.69
CA PHE A 21 10.66 -13.07 -10.52
C PHE A 21 11.77 -13.36 -9.50
N THR A 22 11.99 -12.44 -8.56
CA THR A 22 12.72 -12.75 -7.33
C THR A 22 11.70 -13.04 -6.23
N VAL A 23 11.55 -14.31 -5.88
CA VAL A 23 10.96 -14.70 -4.60
C VAL A 23 11.88 -14.13 -3.52
N ILE A 24 11.48 -13.01 -2.91
CA ILE A 24 12.21 -12.44 -1.78
C ILE A 24 11.86 -13.29 -0.55
N PRO A 25 12.82 -14.00 0.05
CA PRO A 25 12.61 -14.69 1.31
C PRO A 25 12.55 -13.66 2.44
N GLY A 26 11.44 -13.61 3.15
CA GLY A 26 11.40 -13.33 4.60
C GLY A 26 11.78 -11.94 5.14
N ALA A 27 12.11 -10.93 4.33
CA ALA A 27 12.44 -9.60 4.84
C ALA A 27 11.67 -8.48 4.11
N ALA A 28 10.90 -7.71 4.88
CA ALA A 28 10.31 -6.41 4.54
C ALA A 28 9.20 -6.39 3.47
N VAL A 29 8.01 -6.90 3.82
CA VAL A 29 6.75 -6.36 3.26
C VAL A 29 6.52 -5.03 3.96
N THR A 30 6.80 -3.91 3.27
CA THR A 30 6.62 -2.55 3.80
C THR A 30 5.40 -1.89 3.17
N ASN A 31 4.83 -0.88 3.86
CA ASN A 31 3.86 0.05 3.25
C ASN A 31 4.38 0.67 1.95
N ASP A 32 5.70 0.73 1.76
CA ASP A 32 6.32 1.20 0.52
C ASP A 32 6.12 0.25 -0.65
N ALA A 33 6.06 -1.08 -0.41
CA ALA A 33 5.74 -2.05 -1.45
C ALA A 33 4.28 -1.94 -1.92
N ILE A 34 3.34 -1.70 -0.99
CA ILE A 34 1.92 -1.43 -1.32
C ILE A 34 1.81 -0.12 -2.11
N LYS A 35 2.46 0.96 -1.66
CA LYS A 35 2.51 2.24 -2.39
C LYS A 35 3.14 2.11 -3.77
N ALA A 36 4.19 1.31 -3.91
CA ALA A 36 4.82 1.04 -5.20
C ALA A 36 3.82 0.37 -6.17
N LYS A 37 3.06 -0.63 -5.69
CA LYS A 37 2.00 -1.27 -6.49
C LYS A 37 0.85 -0.32 -6.82
N GLN A 38 0.44 0.56 -5.89
CA GLN A 38 -0.57 1.60 -6.16
C GLN A 38 -0.13 2.60 -7.23
N ASN A 39 1.14 3.00 -7.20
CA ASN A 39 1.74 3.86 -8.22
C ASN A 39 1.81 3.14 -9.58
N GLU A 40 2.18 1.85 -9.59
CA GLU A 40 2.19 1.01 -10.78
C GLU A 40 0.78 0.88 -11.39
N ILE A 41 -0.24 0.57 -10.58
CA ILE A 41 -1.64 0.50 -11.02
C ILE A 41 -2.12 1.83 -11.57
N SER A 42 -1.78 2.95 -10.91
CA SER A 42 -2.13 4.29 -11.37
C SER A 42 -1.46 4.64 -12.70
N ALA A 43 -0.20 4.24 -12.89
CA ALA A 43 0.52 4.38 -14.16
C ALA A 43 -0.13 3.54 -15.27
N LEU A 44 -0.45 2.27 -15.00
CA LEU A 44 -1.13 1.37 -15.94
C LEU A 44 -2.53 1.89 -16.30
N GLN A 45 -3.28 2.45 -15.35
CA GLN A 45 -4.59 3.07 -15.60
C GLN A 45 -4.50 4.32 -16.47
N ASN A 46 -3.48 5.16 -16.27
CA ASN A 46 -3.22 6.29 -17.16
C ASN A 46 -2.83 5.83 -18.56
N LEU A 47 -2.00 4.78 -18.67
CA LEU A 47 -1.66 4.17 -19.94
C LEU A 47 -2.91 3.60 -20.63
N LEU A 48 -3.84 2.99 -19.88
CA LEU A 48 -5.10 2.46 -20.39
C LEU A 48 -5.99 3.57 -20.91
N LYS A 49 -6.06 4.70 -20.21
CA LYS A 49 -6.79 5.88 -20.67
C LYS A 49 -6.20 6.42 -21.99
N GLN A 50 -4.87 6.50 -22.10
CA GLN A 50 -4.21 6.90 -23.35
C GLN A 50 -4.50 5.91 -24.49
N LYS A 51 -4.44 4.60 -24.22
CA LYS A 51 -4.74 3.56 -25.20
C LYS A 51 -6.21 3.53 -25.61
N LYS A 52 -7.16 3.78 -24.71
CA LYS A 52 -8.58 3.95 -25.04
C LYS A 52 -8.82 5.12 -25.98
N ASN A 53 -8.19 6.26 -25.73
CA ASN A 53 -8.28 7.41 -26.64
C ASN A 53 -7.68 7.07 -28.02
N ALA A 54 -6.56 6.33 -28.05
CA ALA A 54 -5.99 5.84 -29.30
C ALA A 54 -6.90 4.81 -30.00
N SER A 55 -7.59 3.93 -29.26
CA SER A 55 -8.59 3.00 -29.78
C SER A 55 -9.80 3.73 -30.36
N GLU A 56 -10.22 4.83 -29.75
CA GLU A 56 -11.29 5.69 -30.30
C GLU A 56 -10.88 6.31 -31.64
N SER A 57 -9.64 6.78 -31.76
CA SER A 57 -9.09 7.21 -33.05
C SER A 57 -9.00 6.06 -34.06
N ALA A 58 -8.65 4.84 -33.61
CA ALA A 58 -8.62 3.65 -34.45
C ALA A 58 -10.02 3.25 -34.93
N ARG A 59 -11.06 3.39 -34.10
CA ARG A 59 -12.46 3.18 -34.48
C ARG A 59 -12.93 4.16 -35.54
N ASN A 60 -12.58 5.44 -35.41
CA ASN A 60 -12.89 6.43 -36.44
C ASN A 60 -12.22 6.09 -37.77
N ARG A 61 -10.95 5.63 -37.73
CA ARG A 61 -10.25 5.16 -38.92
C ARG A 61 -10.89 3.90 -39.51
N ILE A 62 -11.35 2.98 -38.68
CA ILE A 62 -12.10 1.79 -39.11
C ILE A 62 -13.37 2.19 -39.85
N GLU A 63 -14.16 3.13 -39.32
CA GLU A 63 -15.39 3.59 -39.99
C GLU A 63 -15.09 4.33 -41.31
N GLU A 64 -13.99 5.08 -41.36
CA GLU A 64 -13.51 5.70 -42.60
C GLU A 64 -13.14 4.63 -43.64
N ILE A 65 -12.33 3.63 -43.26
CA ILE A 65 -11.94 2.53 -44.14
C ILE A 65 -13.16 1.75 -44.63
N LYS A 66 -14.14 1.46 -43.77
CA LYS A 66 -15.40 0.81 -44.20
C LYS A 66 -16.12 1.61 -45.28
N SER A 67 -16.23 2.94 -45.09
CA SER A 67 -16.85 3.80 -46.09
C SER A 67 -16.04 3.85 -47.40
N GLU A 68 -14.71 3.80 -47.33
CA GLU A 68 -13.84 3.72 -48.50
C GLU A 68 -13.98 2.37 -49.23
N ILE A 69 -14.13 1.26 -48.50
CA ILE A 69 -14.39 -0.07 -49.04
C ILE A 69 -15.74 -0.08 -49.76
N GLU A 70 -16.83 0.37 -49.13
CA GLU A 70 -18.17 0.42 -49.73
C GLU A 70 -18.17 1.19 -51.05
N LYS A 71 -17.60 2.41 -51.07
CA LYS A 71 -17.48 3.22 -52.29
C LYS A 71 -16.65 2.53 -53.37
N THR A 72 -15.56 1.87 -52.99
CA THR A 72 -14.69 1.17 -53.94
C THR A 72 -15.39 -0.08 -54.51
N GLU A 73 -16.20 -0.76 -53.70
CA GLU A 73 -17.05 -1.86 -54.18
C GLU A 73 -18.11 -1.40 -55.17
N GLU A 74 -18.77 -0.27 -54.92
CA GLU A 74 -19.70 0.36 -55.87
C GLU A 74 -19.01 0.65 -57.20
N LEU A 75 -17.88 1.37 -57.19
CA LEU A 75 -17.11 1.68 -58.41
C LEU A 75 -16.64 0.43 -59.17
N LYS A 76 -16.25 -0.62 -58.44
CA LYS A 76 -15.87 -1.92 -59.04
C LYS A 76 -17.07 -2.59 -59.71
N ASN A 77 -18.26 -2.52 -59.10
CA ASN A 77 -19.47 -3.11 -59.68
C ASN A 77 -19.94 -2.34 -60.91
N ASP A 78 -19.88 -1.01 -60.89
CA ASP A 78 -20.14 -0.16 -62.07
C ASP A 78 -19.20 -0.52 -63.24
N LEU A 79 -17.92 -0.79 -62.96
CA LEU A 79 -16.98 -1.26 -63.99
C LEU A 79 -17.34 -2.65 -64.52
N ILE A 80 -17.86 -3.55 -63.68
CA ILE A 80 -18.30 -4.87 -64.13
C ILE A 80 -19.46 -4.74 -65.11
N GLU A 81 -20.42 -3.85 -64.82
CA GLU A 81 -21.56 -3.57 -65.71
C GLU A 81 -21.08 -2.98 -67.04
N LYS A 82 -20.23 -1.95 -67.02
CA LYS A 82 -19.64 -1.38 -68.24
C LYS A 82 -18.85 -2.38 -69.08
N ILE A 83 -18.08 -3.26 -68.44
CA ILE A 83 -17.34 -4.32 -69.14
C ILE A 83 -18.32 -5.31 -69.78
N ALA A 84 -19.44 -5.63 -69.14
CA ALA A 84 -20.45 -6.51 -69.71
C ALA A 84 -21.09 -5.88 -70.95
N GLU A 85 -21.55 -4.63 -70.84
CA GLU A 85 -22.12 -3.87 -71.97
C GLU A 85 -21.13 -3.78 -73.15
N LEU A 86 -19.88 -3.43 -72.88
CA LEU A 86 -18.86 -3.33 -73.93
C LEU A 86 -18.54 -4.69 -74.58
N ASN A 87 -18.58 -5.79 -73.83
CA ASN A 87 -18.39 -7.12 -74.42
C ASN A 87 -19.56 -7.52 -75.34
N ASP A 88 -20.79 -7.10 -75.03
CA ASP A 88 -21.95 -7.32 -75.90
C ASP A 88 -21.80 -6.51 -77.20
N GLU A 89 -21.33 -5.26 -77.12
CA GLU A 89 -21.00 -4.43 -78.29
C GLU A 89 -19.86 -5.03 -79.14
N ILE A 90 -18.80 -5.53 -78.50
CA ILE A 90 -17.69 -6.22 -79.16
C ILE A 90 -18.19 -7.44 -79.92
N THR A 91 -19.05 -8.26 -79.29
CA THR A 91 -19.62 -9.46 -79.91
C THR A 91 -20.43 -9.09 -81.15
N THR A 92 -21.29 -8.08 -81.03
CA THR A 92 -22.10 -7.57 -82.16
C THR A 92 -21.21 -7.07 -83.31
N THR A 93 -20.14 -6.36 -83.00
CA THR A 93 -19.20 -5.82 -84.00
C THR A 93 -18.39 -6.94 -84.66
N GLN A 94 -17.98 -7.96 -83.91
CA GLN A 94 -17.32 -9.16 -84.44
C GLN A 94 -18.22 -9.91 -85.43
N GLU A 95 -19.47 -10.15 -85.06
CA GLU A 95 -20.47 -10.80 -85.93
C GLU A 95 -20.67 -9.99 -87.23
N LEU A 96 -20.68 -8.66 -87.14
CA LEU A 96 -20.81 -7.80 -88.31
C LEU A 96 -19.59 -7.89 -89.24
N VAL A 97 -18.37 -7.85 -88.69
CA VAL A 97 -17.13 -8.02 -89.46
C VAL A 97 -17.07 -9.37 -90.17
N GLU A 98 -17.53 -10.44 -89.51
CA GLU A 98 -17.64 -11.78 -90.08
C GLU A 98 -18.69 -11.82 -91.20
N ALA A 99 -19.88 -11.26 -90.98
CA ALA A 99 -20.93 -11.18 -92.00
C ALA A 99 -20.47 -10.42 -93.25
N TYR A 100 -19.75 -9.31 -93.10
CA TYR A 100 -19.14 -8.60 -94.23
C TYR A 100 -18.06 -9.42 -94.92
N ALA A 101 -17.28 -10.22 -94.19
CA ALA A 101 -16.29 -11.10 -94.80
C ALA A 101 -16.95 -12.18 -95.69
N GLU A 102 -18.06 -12.76 -95.23
CA GLU A 102 -18.86 -13.71 -96.01
C GLU A 102 -19.49 -13.04 -97.24
N LEU A 103 -20.06 -11.85 -97.08
CA LEU A 103 -20.66 -11.09 -98.19
C LEU A 103 -19.62 -10.72 -99.26
N ILE A 104 -18.43 -10.27 -98.84
CA ILE A 104 -17.31 -9.96 -99.74
C ILE A 104 -16.90 -11.22 -100.52
N ALA A 105 -16.80 -12.38 -99.86
CA ALA A 105 -16.44 -13.63 -100.53
C ALA A 105 -17.48 -14.04 -101.59
N LEU A 106 -18.77 -13.88 -101.29
CA LEU A 106 -19.85 -14.11 -102.26
C LEU A 106 -19.77 -13.14 -103.44
N LYS A 107 -19.51 -11.85 -103.18
CA LYS A 107 -19.39 -10.83 -104.24
C LYS A 107 -18.16 -11.05 -105.12
N GLU A 108 -17.03 -11.47 -104.55
CA GLU A 108 -15.83 -11.83 -105.31
C GLU A 108 -16.09 -13.04 -106.23
N GLU A 109 -16.94 -13.99 -105.81
CA GLU A 109 -17.35 -15.11 -106.68
C GLU A 109 -18.27 -14.65 -107.81
N GLU A 110 -19.30 -13.84 -107.52
CA GLU A 110 -20.18 -13.26 -108.55
C GLU A 110 -19.41 -12.41 -109.58
N ILE A 111 -18.34 -11.73 -109.14
CA ILE A 111 -17.45 -10.98 -110.03
C ILE A 111 -16.65 -11.92 -110.92
N ARG A 112 -16.11 -13.01 -110.35
CA ARG A 112 -15.36 -14.03 -111.09
C ARG A 112 -16.20 -14.65 -112.22
N GLU A 113 -17.46 -14.96 -111.95
CA GLU A 113 -18.40 -15.47 -112.97
C GLU A 113 -18.63 -14.43 -114.08
N THR A 114 -18.86 -13.15 -113.72
CA THR A 114 -19.02 -12.07 -114.71
C THR A 114 -17.73 -11.85 -115.53
N GLU A 115 -16.55 -11.97 -114.92
CA GLU A 115 -15.26 -11.87 -115.61
C GLU A 115 -15.07 -13.02 -116.62
N GLU A 116 -15.49 -14.25 -116.30
CA GLU A 116 -15.46 -15.39 -117.21
C GLU A 116 -16.40 -15.19 -118.42
N ASP A 117 -17.60 -14.65 -118.17
CA ASP A 117 -18.56 -14.27 -119.22
C ASP A 117 -17.98 -13.19 -120.14
N LEU A 118 -17.34 -12.15 -119.58
CA LEU A 118 -16.68 -11.09 -120.34
C LEU A 118 -15.61 -11.67 -121.27
N VAL A 119 -14.71 -12.51 -120.75
CA VAL A 119 -13.67 -13.16 -121.56
C VAL A 119 -14.28 -13.99 -122.69
N THR A 120 -15.40 -14.68 -122.44
CA THR A 120 -16.10 -15.47 -123.45
C THR A 120 -16.70 -14.59 -124.55
N GLN A 121 -17.33 -13.47 -124.17
CA GLN A 121 -17.91 -12.50 -125.11
C GLN A 121 -16.82 -11.78 -125.93
N GLU A 122 -15.73 -11.35 -125.29
CA GLU A 122 -14.57 -10.74 -125.94
C GLU A 122 -13.96 -11.68 -126.99
N ASN A 123 -13.72 -12.95 -126.63
CA ASN A 123 -13.19 -13.95 -127.56
C ASN A 123 -14.11 -14.15 -128.78
N SER A 124 -15.43 -14.14 -128.57
CA SER A 124 -16.41 -14.27 -129.66
C SER A 124 -16.37 -13.08 -130.62
N ILE A 125 -16.25 -11.86 -130.09
CA ILE A 125 -16.11 -10.64 -130.89
C ILE A 125 -14.76 -10.61 -131.62
N VAL A 126 -13.67 -11.02 -130.96
CA VAL A 126 -12.34 -11.09 -131.59
C VAL A 126 -12.32 -12.08 -132.75
N GLU A 127 -12.90 -13.28 -132.58
CA GLU A 127 -13.04 -14.26 -133.67
C GLU A 127 -13.87 -13.70 -134.83
N PHE A 128 -14.96 -12.98 -134.53
CA PHE A 128 -15.75 -12.31 -135.56
C PHE A 128 -14.94 -11.23 -136.31
N LEU A 129 -14.27 -10.31 -135.58
CA LEU A 129 -13.46 -9.25 -136.18
C LEU A 129 -12.32 -9.81 -137.02
N ARG A 130 -11.73 -10.92 -136.58
CA ARG A 130 -10.70 -11.64 -137.33
C ARG A 130 -11.27 -12.21 -138.63
N TYR A 131 -12.42 -12.87 -138.58
CA TYR A 131 -13.10 -13.38 -139.78
C TYR A 131 -13.42 -12.26 -140.78
N ASP A 132 -13.96 -11.14 -140.31
CA ASP A 132 -14.26 -9.97 -141.16
C ASP A 132 -13.00 -9.40 -141.82
N TYR A 133 -11.92 -9.27 -141.05
CA TYR A 133 -10.62 -8.83 -141.57
C TYR A 133 -10.04 -9.80 -142.61
N GLU A 134 -10.01 -11.10 -142.32
CA GLU A 134 -9.52 -12.15 -143.22
C GLU A 134 -10.36 -12.25 -144.51
N ALA A 135 -11.67 -12.00 -144.42
CA ALA A 135 -12.57 -11.89 -145.57
C ALA A 135 -12.34 -10.60 -146.41
N GLY A 136 -11.47 -9.69 -145.95
CA GLY A 136 -11.07 -8.45 -146.61
C GLY A 136 -12.06 -7.30 -146.37
N SER A 137 -12.26 -7.00 -145.09
CA SER A 137 -13.06 -5.92 -144.50
C SER A 137 -13.11 -4.65 -145.35
N SER A 138 -14.20 -4.49 -146.10
CA SER A 138 -14.61 -3.19 -146.63
C SER A 138 -16.11 -3.22 -146.83
N ASP A 139 -16.81 -2.15 -146.44
CA ASP A 139 -18.24 -1.94 -146.69
C ASP A 139 -18.61 -2.17 -148.17
N PHE A 140 -17.61 -2.03 -149.05
CA PHE A 140 -17.67 -2.31 -150.47
C PHE A 140 -17.98 -3.79 -150.79
N LYS A 141 -17.53 -4.76 -149.98
CA LYS A 141 -17.78 -6.20 -150.22
C LYS A 141 -19.18 -6.64 -149.87
N THR A 142 -19.83 -6.04 -148.88
CA THR A 142 -21.24 -6.30 -148.57
C THR A 142 -22.12 -5.84 -149.73
N VAL A 143 -21.83 -4.65 -150.27
CA VAL A 143 -22.49 -4.14 -151.48
C VAL A 143 -22.15 -5.00 -152.70
N GLU A 144 -20.91 -5.46 -152.85
CA GLU A 144 -20.48 -6.36 -153.91
C GLU A 144 -21.15 -7.74 -153.84
N PHE A 145 -21.29 -8.32 -152.64
CA PHE A 145 -22.00 -9.58 -152.39
C PHE A 145 -23.48 -9.47 -152.77
N LEU A 146 -24.11 -8.36 -152.40
CA LEU A 146 -25.48 -8.04 -152.82
C LEU A 146 -25.55 -7.90 -154.34
N LEU A 147 -24.65 -7.17 -154.98
CA LEU A 147 -24.67 -6.93 -156.43
C LEU A 147 -24.32 -8.16 -157.29
N HIS A 148 -23.64 -9.17 -156.75
CA HIS A 148 -23.34 -10.45 -157.41
C HIS A 148 -24.48 -11.49 -157.33
N SER A 149 -25.63 -11.12 -156.79
CA SER A 149 -26.80 -12.02 -156.68
C SER A 149 -27.31 -12.45 -158.08
N ALA A 150 -27.51 -13.75 -158.29
CA ALA A 150 -27.91 -14.31 -159.59
C ALA A 150 -29.37 -14.02 -159.97
N SER A 151 -30.22 -13.67 -158.99
CA SER A 151 -31.64 -13.32 -159.16
C SER A 151 -32.13 -12.34 -158.09
N LEU A 152 -33.31 -11.73 -158.31
CA LEU A 152 -33.97 -10.88 -157.30
C LEU A 152 -34.28 -11.65 -156.01
N SER A 153 -34.57 -12.95 -156.10
CA SER A 153 -34.81 -13.80 -154.92
C SER A 153 -33.53 -14.01 -154.10
N ASP A 154 -32.41 -14.23 -154.79
CA ASP A 154 -31.09 -14.38 -154.14
C ASP A 154 -30.65 -13.06 -153.50
N PHE A 155 -30.90 -11.94 -154.18
CA PHE A 155 -30.65 -10.60 -153.66
C PHE A 155 -31.41 -10.33 -152.36
N LEU A 156 -32.72 -10.61 -152.33
CA LEU A 156 -33.53 -10.43 -151.13
C LEU A 156 -33.13 -11.38 -150.00
N SER A 157 -32.70 -12.60 -150.32
CA SER A 157 -32.18 -13.56 -149.33
C SER A 157 -30.86 -13.10 -148.72
N ASN A 158 -29.96 -12.55 -149.55
CA ASN A 158 -28.69 -11.99 -149.12
C ASN A 158 -28.87 -10.72 -148.27
N ILE A 159 -29.83 -9.84 -148.62
CA ILE A 159 -30.23 -8.70 -147.76
C ILE A 159 -30.70 -9.20 -146.39
N HIS A 160 -31.56 -10.22 -146.38
CA HIS A 160 -32.06 -10.78 -145.13
C HIS A 160 -30.94 -11.38 -144.27
N TYR A 161 -29.99 -12.11 -144.89
CA TYR A 161 -28.83 -12.68 -144.21
C TYR A 161 -27.93 -11.60 -143.60
N ILE A 162 -27.63 -10.53 -144.34
CA ILE A 162 -26.84 -9.40 -143.83
C ILE A 162 -27.58 -8.72 -142.67
N GLY A 163 -28.89 -8.50 -142.79
CA GLY A 163 -29.71 -7.93 -141.71
C GLY A 163 -29.65 -8.79 -140.44
N THR A 164 -29.83 -10.10 -140.57
CA THR A 164 -29.74 -11.03 -139.41
C THR A 164 -28.34 -11.03 -138.78
N LEU A 165 -27.29 -10.91 -139.59
CA LEU A 165 -25.92 -10.82 -139.09
C LEU A 165 -25.66 -9.51 -138.34
N MET A 166 -26.15 -8.38 -138.85
CA MET A 166 -26.05 -7.07 -138.20
C MET A 166 -26.85 -7.03 -136.89
N ASP A 167 -28.06 -7.57 -136.87
CA ASP A 167 -28.88 -7.69 -135.65
C ASP A 167 -28.15 -8.54 -134.59
N TYR A 168 -27.52 -9.65 -135.01
CA TYR A 168 -26.72 -10.50 -134.12
C TYR A 168 -25.49 -9.76 -133.56
N GLN A 169 -24.79 -8.98 -134.38
CA GLN A 169 -23.65 -8.16 -133.94
C GLN A 169 -24.06 -7.07 -132.97
N GLU A 170 -25.16 -6.36 -133.25
CA GLU A 170 -25.70 -5.34 -132.35
C GLU A 170 -26.02 -5.95 -130.99
N HIS A 171 -26.66 -7.13 -130.96
CA HIS A 171 -26.93 -7.85 -129.72
C HIS A 171 -25.67 -8.32 -128.98
N LEU A 172 -24.62 -8.77 -129.68
CA LEU A 172 -23.34 -9.13 -129.05
C LEU A 172 -22.69 -7.92 -128.36
N ILE A 173 -22.65 -6.77 -129.04
CA ILE A 173 -22.08 -5.54 -128.48
C ILE A 173 -22.91 -5.06 -127.29
N GLN A 174 -24.24 -5.04 -127.40
CA GLN A 174 -25.13 -4.66 -126.29
C GLN A 174 -24.96 -5.58 -125.07
N ASN A 175 -24.83 -6.89 -125.29
CA ASN A 175 -24.58 -7.83 -124.20
C ASN A 175 -23.23 -7.59 -123.53
N LEU A 176 -22.17 -7.28 -124.31
CA LEU A 176 -20.87 -6.90 -123.77
C LEU A 176 -20.95 -5.61 -122.94
N GLU A 177 -21.57 -4.55 -123.47
CA GLU A 177 -21.75 -3.28 -122.77
C GLU A 177 -22.51 -3.45 -121.45
N ASN A 178 -23.57 -4.26 -121.45
CA ASN A 178 -24.33 -4.59 -120.24
C ASN A 178 -23.49 -5.37 -119.22
N THR A 179 -22.68 -6.32 -119.68
CA THR A 179 -21.82 -7.15 -118.82
C THR A 179 -20.69 -6.32 -118.22
N ILE A 180 -20.08 -5.41 -118.99
CA ILE A 180 -19.07 -4.45 -118.51
C ILE A 180 -19.68 -3.54 -117.43
N THR A 181 -20.86 -2.97 -117.69
CA THR A 181 -21.54 -2.08 -116.73
C THR A 181 -21.88 -2.82 -115.44
N LYS A 182 -22.33 -4.09 -115.55
CA LYS A 182 -22.58 -4.96 -114.38
C LYS A 182 -21.29 -5.18 -113.58
N HIS A 183 -20.19 -5.51 -114.25
CA HIS A 183 -18.89 -5.75 -113.61
C HIS A 183 -18.36 -4.49 -112.90
N GLU A 184 -18.45 -3.32 -113.54
CA GLU A 184 -18.06 -2.03 -112.93
C GLU A 184 -18.89 -1.74 -111.66
N SER A 185 -20.20 -1.98 -111.69
CA SER A 185 -21.08 -1.84 -110.53
C SER A 185 -20.72 -2.82 -109.41
N GLN A 186 -20.42 -4.08 -109.74
CA GLN A 186 -20.02 -5.08 -108.75
C GLN A 186 -18.68 -4.72 -108.09
N LEU A 187 -17.71 -4.21 -108.87
CA LEU A 187 -16.43 -3.72 -108.33
C LEU A 187 -16.61 -2.52 -107.40
N TYR A 188 -17.52 -1.61 -107.74
CA TYR A 188 -17.86 -0.48 -106.87
C TYR A 188 -18.46 -0.96 -105.54
N ASP A 189 -19.48 -1.82 -105.59
CA ASP A 189 -20.12 -2.38 -104.38
C ASP A 189 -19.12 -3.16 -103.52
N LEU A 190 -18.26 -3.97 -104.14
CA LEU A 190 -17.19 -4.70 -103.45
C LEU A 190 -16.26 -3.76 -102.68
N ASN A 191 -15.85 -2.65 -103.29
CA ASN A 191 -14.97 -1.67 -102.66
C ASN A 191 -15.66 -0.95 -101.49
N VAL A 192 -16.96 -0.66 -101.62
CA VAL A 192 -17.78 -0.10 -100.52
C VAL A 192 -17.82 -1.09 -99.35
N PHE A 193 -18.17 -2.35 -99.58
CA PHE A 193 -18.21 -3.37 -98.52
C PHE A 193 -16.84 -3.61 -97.86
N LYS A 194 -15.74 -3.59 -98.65
CA LYS A 194 -14.38 -3.67 -98.09
C LYS A 194 -14.07 -2.47 -97.18
N SER A 195 -14.50 -1.27 -97.56
CA SER A 195 -14.29 -0.06 -96.77
C SER A 195 -15.10 -0.07 -95.47
N GLU A 196 -16.38 -0.47 -95.53
CA GLU A 196 -17.25 -0.61 -94.35
C GLU A 196 -16.72 -1.66 -93.38
N LYS A 197 -16.27 -2.83 -93.88
CA LYS A 197 -15.64 -3.86 -93.05
C LYS A 197 -14.38 -3.32 -92.34
N GLU A 198 -13.55 -2.55 -93.05
CA GLU A 198 -12.35 -1.96 -92.45
C GLU A 198 -12.70 -0.95 -91.35
N GLU A 199 -13.78 -0.19 -91.50
CA GLU A 199 -14.29 0.72 -90.47
C GLU A 199 -14.74 -0.04 -89.21
N TYR A 200 -15.53 -1.10 -89.38
CA TYR A 200 -15.96 -1.94 -88.25
C TYR A 200 -14.78 -2.68 -87.59
N ALA A 201 -13.79 -3.12 -88.36
CA ALA A 201 -12.58 -3.73 -87.80
C ALA A 201 -11.78 -2.74 -86.92
N LYS A 202 -11.68 -1.46 -87.34
CA LYS A 202 -11.06 -0.40 -86.52
C LYS A 202 -11.86 -0.11 -85.26
N GLN A 203 -13.19 -0.08 -85.37
CA GLN A 203 -14.06 0.10 -84.20
C GLN A 203 -13.87 -1.05 -83.20
N LEU A 204 -13.80 -2.29 -83.69
CA LEU A 204 -13.56 -3.47 -82.87
C LEU A 204 -12.21 -3.39 -82.13
N ASP A 205 -11.14 -2.98 -82.81
CA ASP A 205 -9.82 -2.81 -82.18
C ASP A 205 -9.86 -1.77 -81.04
N ILE A 206 -10.59 -0.67 -81.23
CA ILE A 206 -10.78 0.37 -80.20
C ILE A 206 -11.55 -0.19 -79.01
N GLN A 207 -12.67 -0.88 -79.26
CA GLN A 207 -13.48 -1.47 -78.19
C GLN A 207 -12.71 -2.54 -77.41
N LEU A 208 -11.90 -3.36 -78.07
CA LEU A 208 -11.03 -4.34 -77.42
C LEU A 208 -10.00 -3.66 -76.51
N ALA A 209 -9.38 -2.57 -76.96
CA ALA A 209 -8.44 -1.79 -76.16
C ALA A 209 -9.13 -1.14 -74.94
N GLU A 210 -10.32 -0.57 -75.11
CA GLU A 210 -11.10 0.00 -74.02
C GLU A 210 -11.52 -1.07 -72.99
N ALA A 211 -11.89 -2.26 -73.45
CA ALA A 211 -12.21 -3.39 -72.58
C ALA A 211 -10.99 -3.85 -71.75
N GLU A 212 -9.78 -3.83 -72.33
CA GLU A 212 -8.55 -4.09 -71.58
C GLU A 212 -8.28 -3.02 -70.52
N GLU A 213 -8.47 -1.74 -70.86
CA GLU A 213 -8.29 -0.64 -69.90
C GLU A 213 -9.26 -0.75 -68.71
N LEU A 214 -10.54 -1.00 -68.98
CA LEU A 214 -11.55 -1.18 -67.92
C LEU A 214 -11.23 -2.40 -67.05
N LYS A 215 -10.72 -3.49 -67.64
CA LYS A 215 -10.25 -4.67 -66.87
C LYS A 215 -9.09 -4.31 -65.95
N ILE A 216 -8.14 -3.48 -66.39
CA ILE A 216 -7.03 -3.01 -65.56
C ILE A 216 -7.55 -2.13 -64.42
N GLN A 217 -8.42 -1.16 -64.69
CA GLN A 217 -9.02 -0.31 -63.66
C GLN A 217 -9.78 -1.14 -62.61
N LYS A 218 -10.51 -2.18 -63.05
CA LYS A 218 -11.18 -3.12 -62.13
C LYS A 218 -10.18 -3.86 -61.23
N LEU A 219 -9.05 -4.32 -61.78
CA LEU A 219 -8.00 -4.98 -60.99
C LEU A 219 -7.37 -4.01 -59.97
N GLU A 220 -7.17 -2.75 -60.32
CA GLU A 220 -6.68 -1.73 -59.39
C GLU A 220 -7.62 -1.54 -58.19
N TYR A 221 -8.94 -1.52 -58.41
CA TYR A 221 -9.90 -1.48 -57.32
C TYR A 221 -9.92 -2.75 -56.46
N ILE A 222 -9.73 -3.94 -57.05
CA ILE A 222 -9.60 -5.18 -56.28
C ILE A 222 -8.36 -5.13 -55.38
N ILE A 223 -7.21 -4.71 -55.91
CA ILE A 223 -5.97 -4.57 -55.14
C ILE A 223 -6.15 -3.55 -54.01
N LYS A 224 -6.84 -2.44 -54.28
CA LYS A 224 -7.15 -1.43 -53.26
C LYS A 224 -8.04 -2.01 -52.16
N LEU A 225 -9.10 -2.73 -52.51
CA LEU A 225 -9.99 -3.39 -51.54
C LEU A 225 -9.24 -4.38 -50.64
N GLU A 226 -8.35 -5.21 -51.21
CA GLU A 226 -7.52 -6.14 -50.45
C GLU A 226 -6.58 -5.40 -49.49
N ALA A 227 -5.99 -4.29 -49.93
CA ALA A 227 -5.12 -3.46 -49.09
C ALA A 227 -5.89 -2.80 -47.93
N ASP A 228 -7.07 -2.25 -48.22
CA ASP A 228 -7.93 -1.59 -47.24
C ASP A 228 -8.48 -2.60 -46.22
N GLN A 229 -8.85 -3.83 -46.66
CA GLN A 229 -9.25 -4.93 -45.76
C GLN A 229 -8.11 -5.36 -44.84
N LEU A 230 -6.89 -5.49 -45.35
CA LEU A 230 -5.71 -5.80 -44.53
C LEU A 230 -5.41 -4.68 -43.51
N GLU A 231 -5.57 -3.41 -43.89
CA GLU A 231 -5.43 -2.29 -42.96
C GLU A 231 -6.52 -2.34 -41.87
N TYR A 232 -7.77 -2.60 -42.25
CA TYR A 232 -8.89 -2.76 -41.33
C TYR A 232 -8.63 -3.87 -40.29
N GLU A 233 -8.25 -5.07 -40.73
CA GLU A 233 -7.97 -6.21 -39.84
C GLU A 233 -6.81 -5.90 -38.88
N ALA A 234 -5.72 -5.32 -39.39
CA ALA A 234 -4.55 -4.98 -38.57
C ALA A 234 -4.88 -3.91 -37.52
N VAL A 235 -5.67 -2.89 -37.86
CA VAL A 235 -6.07 -1.84 -36.91
C VAL A 235 -7.02 -2.39 -35.85
N LEU A 236 -7.94 -3.29 -36.23
CA LEU A 236 -8.86 -3.95 -35.30
C LEU A 236 -8.10 -4.83 -34.29
N GLU A 237 -7.26 -5.73 -34.77
CA GLU A 237 -6.49 -6.66 -33.94
C GLU A 237 -5.56 -5.90 -32.97
N THR A 238 -4.77 -4.95 -33.47
CA THR A 238 -3.85 -4.18 -32.63
C THR A 238 -4.56 -3.32 -31.59
N SER A 239 -5.78 -2.84 -31.89
CA SER A 239 -6.60 -2.10 -30.93
C SER A 239 -7.12 -3.00 -29.82
N GLU A 240 -7.66 -4.18 -30.16
CA GLU A 240 -8.25 -5.12 -29.19
C GLU A 240 -7.18 -5.77 -28.31
N GLU A 241 -6.06 -6.21 -28.89
CA GLU A 241 -4.98 -6.85 -28.15
C GLU A 241 -4.29 -5.91 -27.17
N ALA A 242 -4.09 -4.65 -27.56
CA ALA A 242 -3.44 -3.66 -26.71
C ALA A 242 -4.26 -3.34 -25.45
N GLU A 243 -5.60 -3.23 -25.57
CA GLU A 243 -6.47 -3.02 -24.41
C GLU A 243 -6.55 -4.27 -23.53
N LYS A 244 -6.66 -5.46 -24.13
CA LYS A 244 -6.74 -6.73 -23.40
C LYS A 244 -5.49 -6.98 -22.57
N ALA A 245 -4.31 -6.87 -23.19
CA ALA A 245 -3.03 -7.09 -22.51
C ALA A 245 -2.86 -6.15 -21.30
N LEU A 246 -3.26 -4.89 -21.43
CA LEU A 246 -3.15 -3.91 -20.37
C LEU A 246 -4.15 -4.13 -19.24
N ASN A 247 -5.39 -4.52 -19.57
CA ASN A 247 -6.38 -4.92 -18.57
C ASN A 247 -5.92 -6.14 -17.76
N GLU A 248 -5.28 -7.13 -18.41
CA GLU A 248 -4.70 -8.27 -17.70
C GLU A 248 -3.51 -7.88 -16.80
N GLN A 249 -2.65 -6.93 -17.24
CA GLN A 249 -1.57 -6.40 -16.40
C GLN A 249 -2.12 -5.68 -15.16
N ILE A 250 -3.16 -4.86 -15.33
CA ILE A 250 -3.83 -4.18 -14.20
C ILE A 250 -4.45 -5.20 -13.23
N ALA A 251 -5.09 -6.26 -13.74
CA ALA A 251 -5.66 -7.31 -12.91
C ALA A 251 -4.59 -8.02 -12.08
N ARG A 252 -3.48 -8.43 -12.72
CA ARG A 252 -2.33 -9.03 -12.03
C ARG A 252 -1.75 -8.11 -10.95
N ALA A 253 -1.52 -6.84 -11.27
CA ALA A 253 -0.99 -5.88 -10.31
C ALA A 253 -1.92 -5.66 -9.09
N LYS A 254 -3.24 -5.68 -9.31
CA LYS A 254 -4.24 -5.59 -8.23
C LYS A 254 -4.29 -6.83 -7.35
N GLU A 255 -4.15 -8.02 -7.93
CA GLU A 255 -4.06 -9.27 -7.17
C GLU A 255 -2.81 -9.29 -6.29
N GLU A 256 -1.66 -8.83 -6.82
CA GLU A 256 -0.43 -8.68 -6.06
C GLU A 256 -0.56 -7.64 -4.93
N GLU A 257 -1.18 -6.48 -5.19
CA GLU A 257 -1.46 -5.47 -4.16
C GLU A 257 -2.33 -6.07 -3.05
N ALA A 258 -3.41 -6.78 -3.39
CA ALA A 258 -4.31 -7.40 -2.42
C ALA A 258 -3.59 -8.46 -1.56
N ALA A 259 -2.69 -9.24 -2.16
CA ALA A 259 -1.87 -10.21 -1.43
C ALA A 259 -0.89 -9.53 -0.45
N LEU A 260 -0.29 -8.41 -0.85
CA LEU A 260 0.58 -7.61 0.01
C LEU A 260 -0.20 -6.97 1.18
N ILE A 261 -1.38 -6.41 0.92
CA ILE A 261 -2.26 -5.86 1.96
C ILE A 261 -2.61 -6.93 2.98
N LYS A 262 -3.06 -8.11 2.52
CA LYS A 262 -3.39 -9.24 3.40
C LYS A 262 -2.19 -9.68 4.24
N THR A 263 -1.00 -9.74 3.63
CA THR A 263 0.24 -10.10 4.34
C THR A 263 0.61 -9.05 5.40
N GLU A 264 0.43 -7.76 5.10
CA GLU A 264 0.66 -6.67 6.04
C GLU A 264 -0.36 -6.66 7.18
N GLU A 265 -1.65 -6.90 6.90
CA GLU A 265 -2.69 -7.05 7.93
C GLU A 265 -2.40 -8.23 8.87
N GLU A 266 -1.98 -9.39 8.33
CA GLU A 266 -1.56 -10.54 9.13
C GLU A 266 -0.34 -10.22 10.00
N ARG A 267 0.63 -9.46 9.46
CA ARG A 267 1.81 -9.01 10.22
C ARG A 267 1.42 -8.06 11.36
N GLN A 268 0.55 -7.09 11.10
CA GLN A 268 0.04 -6.15 12.11
C GLN A 268 -0.72 -6.89 13.20
N ARG A 269 -1.58 -7.84 12.82
CA ARG A 269 -2.29 -8.69 13.77
C ARG A 269 -1.32 -9.50 14.65
N LYS A 270 -0.30 -10.13 14.07
CA LYS A 270 0.73 -10.87 14.83
C LYS A 270 1.51 -9.96 15.78
N LEU A 271 1.89 -8.77 15.32
CA LEU A 271 2.56 -7.77 16.17
C LEU A 271 1.67 -7.30 17.32
N GLU A 272 0.39 -7.09 17.06
CA GLU A 272 -0.56 -6.68 18.10
C GLU A 272 -0.84 -7.82 19.09
N GLU A 273 -0.97 -9.06 18.62
CA GLU A 273 -1.07 -10.25 19.46
C GLU A 273 0.20 -10.43 20.32
N GLU A 274 1.39 -10.24 19.75
CA GLU A 274 2.66 -10.26 20.49
C GLU A 274 2.75 -9.13 21.51
N ARG A 275 2.32 -7.92 21.15
CA ARG A 275 2.25 -6.77 22.07
C ARG A 275 1.33 -7.07 23.25
N LYS A 276 0.12 -7.56 22.99
CA LYS A 276 -0.84 -7.95 24.04
C LYS A 276 -0.29 -9.06 24.92
N ARG A 277 0.41 -10.04 24.34
CA ARG A 277 1.09 -11.10 25.10
C ARG A 277 2.16 -10.54 26.02
N LYS A 278 3.02 -9.63 25.51
CA LYS A 278 4.05 -8.96 26.31
C LYS A 278 3.46 -8.08 27.42
N GLU A 279 2.40 -7.32 27.12
CA GLU A 279 1.67 -6.52 28.10
C GLU A 279 1.03 -7.40 29.19
N GLU A 280 0.46 -8.56 28.82
CA GLU A 280 -0.11 -9.51 29.78
C GLU A 280 0.97 -10.21 30.62
N GLU A 281 2.10 -10.61 30.01
CA GLU A 281 3.27 -11.15 30.71
C GLU A 281 3.84 -10.12 31.69
N GLU A 282 3.99 -8.85 31.29
CA GLU A 282 4.41 -7.77 32.18
C GLU A 282 3.39 -7.53 33.30
N ARG A 283 2.09 -7.54 33.01
CA ARG A 283 1.05 -7.40 34.02
C ARG A 283 1.14 -8.53 35.06
N LYS A 284 1.24 -9.79 34.61
CA LYS A 284 1.40 -10.95 35.49
C LYS A 284 2.68 -10.85 36.32
N LYS A 285 3.78 -10.37 35.72
CA LYS A 285 5.04 -10.14 36.43
C LYS A 285 4.90 -9.06 37.50
N ARG A 286 4.25 -7.93 37.20
CA ARG A 286 3.98 -6.85 38.17
C ARG A 286 3.06 -7.34 39.29
N GLU A 287 2.01 -8.10 38.98
CA GLU A 287 1.12 -8.71 39.96
C GLU A 287 1.87 -9.71 40.87
N ALA A 288 2.75 -10.54 40.30
CA ALA A 288 3.58 -11.47 41.07
C ALA A 288 4.62 -10.74 41.94
N GLU A 289 5.25 -9.69 41.44
CA GLU A 289 6.18 -8.83 42.20
C GLU A 289 5.45 -8.12 43.35
N GLU A 290 4.24 -7.61 43.12
CA GLU A 290 3.43 -6.97 44.15
C GLU A 290 2.93 -7.97 45.19
N ALA A 291 2.47 -9.17 44.77
CA ALA A 291 2.10 -10.25 45.68
C ALA A 291 3.30 -10.72 46.52
N ALA A 292 4.48 -10.86 45.92
CA ALA A 292 5.70 -11.21 46.64
C ALA A 292 6.13 -10.11 47.63
N ARG A 293 5.92 -8.84 47.27
CA ARG A 293 6.15 -7.70 48.17
C ARG A 293 5.20 -7.74 49.37
N ARG A 294 3.90 -7.93 49.15
CA ARG A 294 2.90 -8.06 50.22
C ARG A 294 3.21 -9.25 51.13
N ALA A 295 3.56 -10.40 50.58
CA ALA A 295 3.95 -11.57 51.37
C ALA A 295 5.21 -11.31 52.22
N ARG A 296 6.19 -10.52 51.72
CA ARG A 296 7.36 -10.10 52.51
C ARG A 296 7.00 -9.12 53.62
N GLU A 297 6.12 -8.15 53.34
CA GLU A 297 5.62 -7.19 54.32
C GLU A 297 4.83 -7.91 55.44
N GLU A 298 3.95 -8.85 55.08
CA GLU A 298 3.22 -9.70 56.04
C GLU A 298 4.15 -10.58 56.87
N ALA A 299 5.18 -11.19 56.26
CA ALA A 299 6.18 -11.98 56.99
C ALA A 299 7.03 -11.12 57.94
N GLN A 300 7.38 -9.90 57.54
CA GLN A 300 8.08 -8.94 58.41
C GLN A 300 7.20 -8.50 59.58
N GLN A 301 5.91 -8.23 59.33
CA GLN A 301 4.96 -7.89 60.38
C GLN A 301 4.77 -9.06 61.36
N ALA A 302 4.61 -10.29 60.87
CA ALA A 302 4.51 -11.48 61.71
C ALA A 302 5.79 -11.71 62.55
N ALA A 303 6.98 -11.44 61.99
CA ALA A 303 8.24 -11.49 62.73
C ALA A 303 8.32 -10.40 63.82
N ALA A 304 7.88 -9.17 63.52
CA ALA A 304 7.80 -8.09 64.49
C ALA A 304 6.81 -8.38 65.63
N ASP A 305 5.67 -9.00 65.31
CA ASP A 305 4.66 -9.41 66.29
C ASP A 305 5.19 -10.53 67.21
N GLN A 306 5.96 -11.49 66.67
CA GLN A 306 6.65 -12.50 67.48
C GLN A 306 7.73 -11.89 68.40
N GLU A 307 8.47 -10.90 67.91
CA GLU A 307 9.48 -10.19 68.71
C GLU A 307 8.83 -9.34 69.83
N ALA A 308 7.68 -8.73 69.55
CA ALA A 308 6.87 -8.02 70.55
C ALA A 308 6.30 -8.98 71.62
N ALA A 309 5.83 -10.17 71.23
CA ALA A 309 5.39 -11.20 72.16
C ALA A 309 6.53 -11.73 73.04
N ALA A 310 7.74 -11.86 72.50
CA ALA A 310 8.93 -12.23 73.27
C ALA A 310 9.34 -11.14 74.29
N ARG A 311 9.24 -9.85 73.91
CA ARG A 311 9.47 -8.72 74.84
C ARG A 311 8.40 -8.64 75.94
N ALA A 312 7.14 -8.91 75.64
CA ALA A 312 6.06 -8.95 76.63
C ALA A 312 6.29 -10.06 77.67
N ARG A 313 6.73 -11.24 77.24
CA ARG A 313 7.08 -12.37 78.13
C ARG A 313 8.30 -12.08 79.00
N GLN A 314 9.28 -11.34 78.48
CA GLN A 314 10.44 -10.89 79.25
C GLN A 314 10.07 -9.79 80.28
N ALA A 315 9.09 -8.93 79.97
CA ALA A 315 8.56 -7.94 80.90
C ALA A 315 7.74 -8.59 82.04
N GLU A 316 7.02 -9.66 81.76
CA GLU A 316 6.28 -10.47 82.76
C GLU A 316 7.22 -11.18 83.74
N LEU A 317 8.34 -11.75 83.24
CA LEU A 317 9.38 -12.36 84.06
C LEU A 317 10.11 -11.35 84.96
N ASN A 318 10.29 -10.11 84.51
CA ASN A 318 10.91 -9.04 85.29
C ASN A 318 9.93 -8.41 86.31
N ALA A 319 8.63 -8.43 86.06
CA ALA A 319 7.60 -7.98 87.00
C ALA A 319 7.38 -8.96 88.18
N ALA A 320 7.74 -10.24 88.01
CA ALA A 320 7.70 -11.25 89.07
C ALA A 320 8.96 -11.25 90.00
N ALA A 321 9.99 -10.45 89.68
CA ALA A 321 11.27 -10.45 90.40
C ALA A 321 11.45 -9.29 91.41
N TYR A 322 10.48 -8.37 91.54
CA TYR A 322 10.50 -7.29 92.53
C TYR A 322 9.20 -7.27 93.35
N GLY A 323 9.01 -8.34 94.13
CA GLY A 323 8.06 -8.40 95.24
C GLY A 323 8.81 -8.43 96.58
N ASN A 324 8.36 -7.58 97.52
CA ASN A 324 8.72 -7.50 98.94
C ASN A 324 10.04 -6.81 99.36
N GLY A 325 9.92 -5.55 99.83
CA GLY A 325 10.56 -5.11 101.08
C GLY A 325 11.57 -3.96 101.07
N GLY A 326 11.96 -3.41 99.92
CA GLY A 326 13.05 -2.40 99.85
C GLY A 326 12.60 -0.95 99.63
N TYR A 327 13.53 0.00 99.76
CA TYR A 327 13.37 1.39 99.28
C TYR A 327 13.77 1.49 97.79
N LEU A 328 12.98 2.22 97.00
CA LEU A 328 13.27 2.64 95.64
C LEU A 328 14.13 3.91 95.69
N TRP A 329 15.06 4.06 94.75
CA TRP A 329 15.80 5.32 94.62
C TRP A 329 14.83 6.49 94.37
N PRO A 330 14.95 7.59 95.12
CA PRO A 330 14.01 8.71 95.02
C PRO A 330 14.17 9.57 93.76
N LEU A 331 15.12 9.24 92.87
CA LEU A 331 15.38 9.94 91.61
C LEU A 331 15.56 8.92 90.46
N PRO A 332 15.32 9.30 89.19
CA PRO A 332 15.57 8.43 88.05
C PRO A 332 17.00 7.89 88.03
N MET A 333 17.17 6.62 87.69
CA MET A 333 18.49 6.01 87.59
C MET A 333 19.34 6.75 86.54
N ASN A 334 20.62 7.02 86.85
CA ASN A 334 21.56 7.81 86.04
C ASN A 334 21.28 9.32 85.93
N SER A 335 20.28 9.88 86.62
CA SER A 335 19.99 11.33 86.58
C SER A 335 20.62 12.14 87.71
N PHE A 336 21.38 11.50 88.61
CA PHE A 336 21.93 12.15 89.80
C PHE A 336 23.35 11.70 90.13
N ARG A 337 24.04 12.52 90.93
CA ARG A 337 25.32 12.21 91.59
C ARG A 337 25.19 12.50 93.08
N ILE A 338 25.84 11.70 93.92
CA ILE A 338 25.82 11.96 95.37
C ILE A 338 26.76 13.13 95.66
N THR A 339 26.21 14.20 96.22
CA THR A 339 26.90 15.47 96.49
C THR A 339 27.20 15.70 97.97
N GLY A 340 26.48 15.01 98.86
CA GLY A 340 26.63 15.09 100.31
C GLY A 340 26.30 13.75 100.95
N TRP A 341 27.04 13.38 101.99
CA TRP A 341 26.96 12.06 102.63
C TRP A 341 26.43 12.19 104.05
N PHE A 342 25.75 11.15 104.54
CA PHE A 342 25.31 11.10 105.92
C PHE A 342 26.53 11.09 106.87
N GLY A 343 26.50 11.89 107.93
CA GLY A 343 27.57 11.96 108.93
C GLY A 343 28.19 13.34 109.15
N TYR A 344 29.31 13.40 109.88
CA TYR A 344 30.03 14.65 110.16
C TYR A 344 30.72 15.21 108.90
N GLU A 345 30.35 16.42 108.50
CA GLU A 345 30.89 17.14 107.34
C GLU A 345 31.09 18.64 107.67
N PRO A 346 31.93 19.38 106.93
CA PRO A 346 32.00 20.85 107.04
C PRO A 346 30.63 21.49 106.78
N SER A 347 30.27 22.49 107.58
CA SER A 347 29.02 23.24 107.38
C SER A 347 29.10 24.08 106.09
N PRO A 348 28.12 23.98 105.18
CA PRO A 348 28.10 24.78 103.95
C PRO A 348 27.77 26.26 104.19
N LEU A 349 27.35 26.62 105.42
CA LEU A 349 26.89 27.97 105.79
C LEU A 349 27.71 28.60 106.93
N SER A 350 28.70 27.90 107.50
CA SER A 350 29.55 28.40 108.60
C SER A 350 30.90 27.68 108.69
N SER A 351 31.88 28.23 109.42
CA SER A 351 33.26 27.70 109.52
C SER A 351 33.44 26.50 110.48
N GLY A 352 32.36 25.78 110.84
CA GLY A 352 32.38 24.63 111.76
C GLY A 352 32.04 23.29 111.09
N ILE A 353 32.15 22.18 111.83
CA ILE A 353 31.68 20.85 111.41
C ILE A 353 30.21 20.68 111.84
N ARG A 354 29.35 20.21 110.93
CA ARG A 354 27.95 19.84 111.21
C ARG A 354 27.75 18.33 111.04
N PHE A 355 26.68 17.79 111.62
CA PHE A 355 26.23 16.44 111.31
C PHE A 355 25.12 16.50 110.25
N HIS A 356 25.38 15.89 109.10
CA HIS A 356 24.44 15.78 107.98
C HIS A 356 23.54 14.56 108.15
N LYS A 357 22.23 14.81 108.23
CA LYS A 357 21.21 13.82 108.57
C LYS A 357 20.64 13.06 107.36
N ALA A 358 21.20 13.29 106.18
CA ALA A 358 20.68 12.82 104.90
C ALA A 358 21.79 12.34 103.96
N VAL A 359 21.36 11.84 102.81
CA VAL A 359 22.19 11.82 101.60
C VAL A 359 21.69 12.91 100.64
N ASP A 360 22.61 13.68 100.08
CA ASP A 360 22.28 14.69 99.07
C ASP A 360 22.55 14.15 97.67
N LEU A 361 21.52 14.18 96.84
CA LEU A 361 21.55 13.68 95.47
C LEU A 361 21.42 14.86 94.50
N GLY A 362 22.55 15.34 93.98
CA GLY A 362 22.61 16.40 92.98
C GLY A 362 22.00 15.97 91.66
N ALA A 363 21.01 16.72 91.18
CA ALA A 363 20.30 16.47 89.93
C ALA A 363 19.80 17.77 89.31
N ALA A 364 19.45 17.74 88.02
CA ALA A 364 18.93 18.92 87.33
C ALA A 364 17.63 19.42 87.99
N ARG A 365 17.45 20.74 88.09
CA ARG A 365 16.18 21.35 88.56
C ARG A 365 15.00 20.80 87.76
N GLY A 366 13.92 20.45 88.44
CA GLY A 366 12.72 19.90 87.78
C GLY A 366 12.75 18.37 87.60
N THR A 367 13.85 17.70 87.96
CA THR A 367 13.90 16.22 87.94
C THR A 367 12.84 15.65 88.89
N ASN A 368 12.11 14.62 88.46
CA ASN A 368 11.09 13.95 89.27
C ASN A 368 11.70 13.35 90.54
N ILE A 369 11.09 13.64 91.69
CA ILE A 369 11.35 12.97 92.97
C ILE A 369 10.26 11.93 93.18
N TYR A 370 10.65 10.67 93.34
CA TYR A 370 9.76 9.54 93.56
C TYR A 370 9.61 9.22 95.04
N ALA A 371 8.44 8.74 95.45
CA ALA A 371 8.27 8.12 96.75
C ALA A 371 9.13 6.85 96.82
N SER A 372 10.15 6.86 97.68
CA SER A 372 11.05 5.73 97.87
C SER A 372 10.33 4.50 98.41
N ARG A 373 9.18 4.67 99.05
CA ARG A 373 8.36 3.57 99.56
C ARG A 373 6.90 4.02 99.69
N SER A 374 5.97 3.08 99.53
CA SER A 374 4.53 3.35 99.69
C SER A 374 4.25 3.85 101.09
N GLY A 375 3.30 4.77 101.24
CA GLY A 375 2.94 5.33 102.54
C GLY A 375 1.96 6.49 102.42
N LYS A 376 1.79 7.21 103.53
CA LYS A 376 0.93 8.39 103.62
C LYS A 376 1.76 9.65 103.80
N VAL A 377 1.49 10.67 103.00
CA VAL A 377 2.13 11.99 103.14
C VAL A 377 1.68 12.62 104.46
N ILE A 378 2.62 12.81 105.38
CA ILE A 378 2.39 13.42 106.70
C ILE A 378 2.87 14.88 106.75
N THR A 379 3.68 15.32 105.79
CA THR A 379 4.10 16.72 105.68
C THR A 379 4.30 17.08 104.21
N ALA A 380 3.84 18.26 103.82
CA ALA A 380 4.09 18.87 102.51
C ALA A 380 3.99 20.40 102.68
N LYS A 381 5.11 21.06 103.02
CA LYS A 381 5.13 22.50 103.32
C LYS A 381 6.53 23.10 103.09
N TYR A 382 6.63 24.41 103.25
CA TYR A 382 7.90 25.14 103.26
C TYR A 382 8.49 25.24 104.69
N SER A 383 9.80 25.08 104.81
CA SER A 383 10.62 25.37 105.99
C SER A 383 11.77 26.28 105.59
N SER A 384 12.23 27.16 106.49
CA SER A 384 13.44 27.97 106.24
C SER A 384 14.68 27.11 105.98
N SER A 385 14.82 25.99 106.69
CA SER A 385 15.97 25.08 106.52
C SER A 385 15.79 24.11 105.35
N TYR A 386 14.75 23.27 105.38
CA TYR A 386 14.52 22.22 104.37
C TYR A 386 13.94 22.73 103.03
N GLY A 387 13.56 24.00 102.94
CA GLY A 387 12.85 24.53 101.78
C GLY A 387 11.47 23.87 101.63
N ASN A 388 11.04 23.66 100.39
CA ASN A 388 9.85 22.84 100.14
C ASN A 388 10.21 21.37 100.38
N TYR A 389 9.47 20.72 101.29
CA TYR A 389 9.75 19.33 101.63
C TYR A 389 8.51 18.49 101.84
N VAL A 390 8.66 17.19 101.59
CA VAL A 390 7.64 16.15 101.81
C VAL A 390 8.16 15.17 102.86
N MET A 391 7.29 14.74 103.76
CA MET A 391 7.55 13.56 104.60
C MET A 391 6.46 12.51 104.38
N ILE A 392 6.87 11.26 104.22
CA ILE A 392 5.96 10.12 104.00
C ILE A 392 6.16 9.13 105.15
N LEU A 393 5.09 8.87 105.89
CA LEU A 393 5.02 7.82 106.91
C LEU A 393 4.69 6.49 106.22
N HIS A 394 5.49 5.47 106.51
CA HIS A 394 5.34 4.12 105.99
C HIS A 394 4.62 3.21 107.01
N ASP A 395 4.10 2.08 106.54
CA ASP A 395 3.28 1.18 107.36
C ASP A 395 4.04 0.53 108.54
N ASP A 396 5.39 0.54 108.51
CA ASP A 396 6.26 0.05 109.58
C ASP A 396 6.77 1.15 110.53
N GLY A 397 6.16 2.34 110.47
CA GLY A 397 6.48 3.47 111.34
C GLY A 397 7.66 4.33 110.88
N TYR A 398 8.47 3.87 109.92
CA TYR A 398 9.55 4.68 109.35
C TYR A 398 9.00 5.86 108.55
N THR A 399 9.76 6.93 108.50
CA THR A 399 9.43 8.11 107.70
C THR A 399 10.56 8.44 106.74
N THR A 400 10.23 8.73 105.48
CA THR A 400 11.17 9.32 104.52
C THR A 400 10.92 10.81 104.36
N LEU A 401 11.99 11.60 104.31
CA LEU A 401 11.95 13.04 104.08
C LEU A 401 12.63 13.40 102.77
N TYR A 402 12.00 14.26 101.98
CA TYR A 402 12.47 14.73 100.67
C TYR A 402 12.46 16.25 100.69
N ALA A 403 13.64 16.88 100.67
CA ALA A 403 13.79 18.33 100.86
C ALA A 403 14.40 19.06 99.65
N HIS A 404 14.45 20.39 99.77
CA HIS A 404 14.95 21.35 98.79
C HIS A 404 14.21 21.37 97.45
N ALA A 405 12.98 20.85 97.41
CA ALA A 405 12.21 20.74 96.17
C ALA A 405 11.90 22.11 95.54
N SER A 406 11.83 22.16 94.22
CA SER A 406 11.33 23.35 93.49
C SER A 406 9.81 23.42 93.53
N LYS A 407 9.13 22.27 93.55
CA LYS A 407 7.67 22.15 93.58
C LYS A 407 7.26 20.85 94.27
N LEU A 408 6.24 20.92 95.13
CA LEU A 408 5.57 19.74 95.70
C LEU A 408 4.40 19.35 94.80
N LEU A 409 4.24 18.05 94.53
CA LEU A 409 3.15 17.51 93.68
C LEU A 409 2.09 16.76 94.49
N VAL A 410 2.30 16.62 95.80
CA VAL A 410 1.41 15.97 96.75
C VAL A 410 1.08 16.89 97.92
N LYS A 411 0.00 16.58 98.63
CA LYS A 411 -0.44 17.29 99.85
C LYS A 411 -0.57 16.32 101.03
N VAL A 412 -0.60 16.88 102.24
CA VAL A 412 -0.79 16.10 103.47
C VAL A 412 -2.08 15.28 103.38
N GLY A 413 -1.98 13.99 103.68
CA GLY A 413 -3.10 13.04 103.63
C GLY A 413 -3.09 12.12 102.40
N ASP A 414 -2.38 12.48 101.34
CA ASP A 414 -2.31 11.65 100.13
C ASP A 414 -1.65 10.29 100.42
N LYS A 415 -2.24 9.22 99.90
CA LYS A 415 -1.62 7.89 99.86
C LYS A 415 -0.81 7.78 98.58
N VAL A 416 0.48 7.51 98.72
CA VAL A 416 1.41 7.35 97.60
C VAL A 416 1.94 5.92 97.57
N LYS A 417 2.13 5.39 96.37
CA LYS A 417 2.81 4.12 96.13
C LYS A 417 4.29 4.38 95.89
N GLN A 418 5.12 3.40 96.21
CA GLN A 418 6.53 3.41 95.83
C GLN A 418 6.65 3.67 94.32
N GLY A 419 7.44 4.69 93.95
CA GLY A 419 7.61 5.13 92.56
C GLY A 419 6.70 6.26 92.10
N ASP A 420 5.70 6.67 92.89
CA ASP A 420 4.87 7.83 92.55
C ASP A 420 5.69 9.12 92.59
N VAL A 421 5.44 10.05 91.66
CA VAL A 421 6.13 11.35 91.65
C VAL A 421 5.53 12.27 92.71
N ILE A 422 6.32 12.68 93.68
CA ILE A 422 5.87 13.44 94.84
C ILE A 422 6.34 14.89 94.86
N ALA A 423 7.46 15.19 94.20
CA ALA A 423 8.03 16.53 94.13
C ALA A 423 8.98 16.64 92.93
N LEU A 424 9.50 17.83 92.68
CA LEU A 424 10.52 18.11 91.67
C LEU A 424 11.78 18.68 92.32
N VAL A 425 12.96 18.22 91.91
CA VAL A 425 14.26 18.69 92.43
C VAL A 425 14.40 20.21 92.29
N GLY A 426 15.01 20.85 93.28
CA GLY A 426 15.26 22.29 93.29
C GLY A 426 16.39 22.69 94.24
N THR A 427 16.38 23.97 94.62
CA THR A 427 17.34 24.58 95.54
C THR A 427 16.59 25.59 96.43
N THR A 428 15.71 25.10 97.31
CA THR A 428 14.93 25.95 98.23
C THR A 428 15.35 25.73 99.69
N GLY A 429 15.21 26.76 100.55
CA GLY A 429 15.73 26.72 101.92
C GLY A 429 17.26 26.85 101.96
N ASP A 430 17.88 26.23 102.96
CA ASP A 430 19.34 26.22 103.18
C ASP A 430 20.06 25.28 102.19
N SER A 431 20.06 25.65 100.92
CA SER A 431 20.65 24.88 99.81
C SER A 431 21.44 25.78 98.86
N THR A 432 22.63 25.33 98.44
CA THR A 432 23.57 26.10 97.59
C THR A 432 23.59 25.63 96.14
N GLY A 433 22.76 24.65 95.77
CA GLY A 433 22.67 24.11 94.41
C GLY A 433 21.57 23.06 94.27
N ASN A 434 21.17 22.75 93.03
CA ASN A 434 20.05 21.83 92.81
C ASN A 434 20.37 20.40 93.27
N HIS A 435 19.67 19.92 94.29
CA HIS A 435 19.79 18.56 94.81
C HIS A 435 18.53 18.13 95.56
N LEU A 436 18.42 16.83 95.83
CA LEU A 436 17.48 16.26 96.78
C LEU A 436 18.22 15.93 98.08
N HIS A 437 17.77 16.50 99.19
CA HIS A 437 18.15 16.06 100.53
C HIS A 437 17.18 14.97 100.99
N PHE A 438 17.69 13.75 101.18
CA PHE A 438 16.88 12.57 101.48
C PHE A 438 17.23 11.99 102.86
N GLU A 439 16.27 11.95 103.79
CA GLU A 439 16.43 11.31 105.11
C GLU A 439 15.57 10.05 105.24
N ILE A 440 16.07 9.10 106.02
CA ILE A 440 15.28 8.00 106.59
C ILE A 440 15.25 8.19 108.10
N ILE A 441 14.06 8.25 108.66
CA ILE A 441 13.79 8.50 110.07
C ILE A 441 13.09 7.27 110.63
N GLN A 442 13.58 6.75 111.76
CA GLN A 442 12.97 5.60 112.45
C GLN A 442 11.61 5.96 113.05
N GLU A 443 10.89 4.94 113.52
CA GLU A 443 9.59 5.05 114.19
C GLU A 443 9.59 6.01 115.40
N ASP A 444 10.74 6.20 116.06
CA ASP A 444 10.86 7.13 117.20
C ASP A 444 10.79 8.62 116.79
N GLY A 445 10.81 8.93 115.49
CA GLY A 445 10.78 10.28 114.93
C GLY A 445 12.03 11.14 115.21
N ARG A 446 13.03 10.59 115.90
CA ARG A 446 14.23 11.30 116.38
C ARG A 446 15.51 10.76 115.78
N THR A 447 15.57 9.47 115.51
CA THR A 447 16.75 8.79 115.00
C THR A 447 16.74 8.79 113.48
N ARG A 448 17.80 9.32 112.87
CA ARG A 448 18.04 9.27 111.42
C ARG A 448 19.04 8.17 111.10
N GLU A 449 18.78 7.45 110.03
CA GLU A 449 19.67 6.42 109.49
C GLU A 449 20.35 6.91 108.20
N ASP A 450 21.55 6.39 107.95
CA ASP A 450 22.20 6.57 106.65
C ASP A 450 21.34 5.92 105.55
N PRO A 451 20.76 6.72 104.63
CA PRO A 451 19.90 6.19 103.58
C PRO A 451 20.62 5.21 102.66
N MET A 452 21.95 5.31 102.55
CA MET A 452 22.76 4.46 101.69
C MET A 452 22.75 2.98 102.11
N LEU A 453 22.40 2.67 103.36
CA LEU A 453 22.23 1.29 103.84
C LEU A 453 21.14 0.54 103.06
N TYR A 454 20.14 1.24 102.55
CA TYR A 454 18.98 0.66 101.89
C TYR A 454 19.12 0.56 100.36
N PHE A 455 20.20 1.12 99.81
CA PHE A 455 20.46 1.16 98.36
C PHE A 455 21.75 0.43 97.93
N LYS A 456 22.34 -0.36 98.85
CA LYS A 456 23.70 -0.93 98.75
C LYS A 456 23.95 -1.79 97.49
N LYS A 457 22.92 -2.44 96.95
CA LYS A 457 23.04 -3.37 95.81
C LYS A 457 23.40 -2.71 94.46
N ILE A 458 23.32 -1.38 94.35
CA ILE A 458 23.77 -0.62 93.15
C ILE A 458 25.07 0.15 93.42
N TYR A 459 25.41 0.40 94.69
CA TYR A 459 26.67 1.07 95.05
C TYR A 459 27.90 0.16 94.88
N GLU A 460 27.73 -1.15 95.12
CA GLU A 460 28.76 -2.15 94.85
C GLU A 460 29.06 -2.32 93.34
N LEU A 461 28.12 -1.97 92.46
CA LEU A 461 28.28 -2.01 90.99
C LEU A 461 29.01 -0.79 90.40
N ARG A 462 29.27 0.27 91.18
CA ARG A 462 29.98 1.49 90.72
C ARG A 462 31.28 1.80 91.50
N LYS A 463 31.71 0.90 92.40
CA LYS A 463 32.88 1.09 93.25
C LYS A 463 34.24 1.07 92.50
N ASN A 464 34.25 0.82 91.20
CA ASN A 464 35.49 0.78 90.39
C ASN A 464 36.05 2.16 89.99
N ASP A 465 35.40 3.29 90.32
CA ASP A 465 35.81 4.61 89.79
C ASP A 465 36.32 5.65 90.81
N SER A 466 36.45 5.39 92.14
CA SER A 466 37.15 6.35 93.04
C SER A 466 37.49 5.90 94.48
N PRO A 467 38.59 6.37 95.12
CA PRO A 467 39.18 5.76 96.33
C PRO A 467 38.62 6.22 97.69
N ARG A 468 37.45 6.86 97.78
CA ARG A 468 36.97 7.46 99.06
C ARG A 468 36.04 6.59 99.92
N TYR A 469 35.90 5.28 99.64
CA TYR A 469 34.83 4.42 100.22
C TYR A 469 35.28 3.22 101.06
N ASP A 470 36.26 3.40 101.94
CA ASP A 470 36.76 2.32 102.80
C ASP A 470 36.33 2.39 104.27
N ASN A 471 35.26 3.13 104.63
CA ASN A 471 34.88 3.24 106.05
C ASN A 471 33.36 3.20 106.37
N LEU A 472 32.59 2.38 105.65
CA LEU A 472 31.15 2.16 105.95
C LEU A 472 30.88 1.14 107.08
N ASN A 473 31.90 0.51 107.67
CA ASN A 473 31.72 -0.49 108.74
C ASN A 473 31.94 0.05 110.17
N ASN A 474 31.92 1.37 110.39
CA ASN A 474 31.98 1.95 111.74
C ASN A 474 30.57 2.23 112.31
N PRO A 475 30.09 1.47 113.32
CA PRO A 475 28.74 1.59 113.85
C PRO A 475 28.44 2.95 114.53
N ARG A 476 29.46 3.80 114.77
CA ARG A 476 29.27 5.16 115.32
C ARG A 476 28.84 6.20 114.28
N ARG A 477 28.62 5.83 113.02
CA ARG A 477 28.27 6.77 111.92
C ARG A 477 27.01 6.43 111.14
N THR A 478 26.36 5.30 111.40
CA THR A 478 25.19 4.82 110.62
C THR A 478 23.85 5.33 111.13
N THR A 479 23.80 5.84 112.37
CA THR A 479 22.60 6.42 112.98
C THR A 479 22.93 7.70 113.76
N TYR A 480 21.99 8.64 113.80
CA TYR A 480 22.11 9.89 114.56
C TYR A 480 20.82 10.22 115.28
N LYS A 481 20.90 10.41 116.61
CA LYS A 481 19.76 10.74 117.46
C LYS A 481 19.72 12.25 117.68
N VAL A 482 18.61 12.89 117.28
CA VAL A 482 18.37 14.34 117.39
C VAL A 482 17.89 14.73 118.78
#